data_AF-A0AAX6MBG8-F1
#
_entry.id   AF-A0AAX6MBG8-F1
#
_cell.length_a   1.000
_cell.length_b   1.000
_cell.length_c   1.000
_cell.angle_alpha   90.00
_cell.angle_beta   90.00
_cell.angle_gamma   90.00
#
_symmetry.space_group_name_H-M   'P 1'
#
loop_
_entity.id
_entity.type
_entity.pdbx_description
1 polymer ?
#
loop_
_entity_poly.entity_id
_entity_poly.type
_entity_poly.pdbx_seq_one_letter_code
_entity_poly.pdbx_strand_id
1 'polypeptide(L)'
;MSSTDTPSTSDPITSSSDPKDTAPVLEERQNEETKQEKDEKKPPPLKGAEFRVYNRLAERMDVFHAHFRTAWNALWAAACAGNGSKSKSSSRGGRSIINDGLAFVAQLEVHHNIEETYIFPILARRMPEFQDDGKGGKKAAELLRQHREIHEGMEGMRKYLRSCRDGEQDLDMATLKSQMENWGTVLWTHLDQEVATLGAENMRKYWTVEEIRRIPM
;
A
#
# COMPACT_ATOMS: atom_id res chain seq x y z
N MET A 1 -58.29 -6.42 67.50
CA MET A 1 -57.55 -6.11 68.74
C MET A 1 -56.32 -5.32 68.28
N SER A 2 -56.47 -4.01 68.12
CA SER A 2 -56.12 -2.96 69.11
C SER A 2 -54.61 -2.83 69.28
N SER A 3 -53.98 -1.66 69.29
CA SER A 3 -54.37 -0.27 69.09
C SER A 3 -53.06 0.55 68.99
N THR A 4 -53.03 1.56 68.11
CA THR A 4 -52.50 2.93 68.28
C THR A 4 -51.23 3.20 69.14
N ASP A 5 -50.26 3.96 68.59
CA ASP A 5 -50.16 5.41 68.88
C ASP A 5 -48.98 6.11 68.15
N THR A 6 -49.31 7.26 67.57
CA THR A 6 -48.43 8.40 67.23
C THR A 6 -48.86 9.58 68.13
N PRO A 7 -47.98 10.52 68.50
CA PRO A 7 -47.97 11.85 67.83
C PRO A 7 -46.55 12.47 67.74
N SER A 8 -46.12 13.17 66.69
CA SER A 8 -46.53 14.48 66.13
C SER A 8 -46.07 15.72 66.92
N THR A 9 -45.20 16.54 66.31
CA THR A 9 -45.09 18.04 66.30
C THR A 9 -43.63 18.41 65.94
N SER A 10 -43.29 19.42 65.14
CA SER A 10 -44.00 20.52 64.46
C SER A 10 -43.01 21.29 63.55
N ASP A 11 -43.45 21.70 62.36
CA ASP A 11 -42.87 22.71 61.44
C ASP A 11 -42.88 24.14 62.09
N PRO A 12 -42.47 25.32 61.49
CA PRO A 12 -42.46 25.62 60.04
C PRO A 12 -41.53 26.77 59.50
N ILE A 13 -41.72 27.09 58.20
CA ILE A 13 -41.64 28.44 57.53
C ILE A 13 -40.40 28.83 56.66
N THR A 14 -40.64 28.73 55.34
CA THR A 14 -40.34 29.63 54.17
C THR A 14 -38.95 30.22 53.90
N SER A 15 -38.50 30.11 52.64
CA SER A 15 -38.56 31.24 51.67
C SER A 15 -38.04 30.85 50.27
N SER A 16 -38.88 31.16 49.28
CA SER A 16 -38.64 31.44 47.86
C SER A 16 -37.21 31.84 47.44
N SER A 17 -36.73 31.27 46.32
CA SER A 17 -36.40 32.03 45.10
C SER A 17 -35.81 31.13 44.00
N ASP A 18 -36.47 31.04 42.84
CA ASP A 18 -35.78 30.82 41.55
C ASP A 18 -34.92 32.04 41.22
N PRO A 19 -33.78 31.88 40.53
CA PRO A 19 -33.82 32.22 39.12
C PRO A 19 -33.05 31.27 38.18
N LYS A 20 -33.52 31.30 36.94
CA LYS A 20 -33.00 30.74 35.69
C LYS A 20 -31.52 31.06 35.40
N ASP A 21 -31.02 30.30 34.42
CA ASP A 21 -29.90 30.57 33.51
C ASP A 21 -28.47 30.22 33.97
N THR A 22 -28.14 28.93 33.87
CA THR A 22 -26.77 28.47 33.61
C THR A 22 -26.76 27.31 32.62
N ALA A 23 -27.10 27.59 31.37
CA ALA A 23 -26.88 26.67 30.25
C ALA A 23 -26.50 27.46 28.98
N PRO A 24 -25.28 28.04 28.93
CA PRO A 24 -24.57 27.99 27.65
C PRO A 24 -23.08 27.58 27.76
N VAL A 25 -22.51 27.54 28.97
CA VAL A 25 -21.04 27.43 29.14
C VAL A 25 -20.50 26.00 28.96
N LEU A 26 -21.34 24.96 29.10
CA LEU A 26 -20.90 23.56 28.97
C LEU A 26 -20.94 23.05 27.52
N GLU A 27 -21.81 23.61 26.66
CA GLU A 27 -21.84 23.27 25.23
C GLU A 27 -20.72 23.98 24.45
N GLU A 28 -20.32 25.20 24.83
CA GLU A 28 -19.20 25.89 24.16
C GLU A 28 -17.86 25.19 24.40
N ARG A 29 -17.59 24.65 25.59
CA ARG A 29 -16.33 23.94 25.86
C ARG A 29 -16.23 22.60 25.14
N GLN A 30 -17.35 21.89 25.01
CA GLN A 30 -17.40 20.66 24.21
C GLN A 30 -17.27 20.97 22.71
N ASN A 31 -17.82 22.10 22.24
CA ASN A 31 -17.70 22.49 20.84
C ASN A 31 -16.33 23.10 20.49
N GLU A 32 -15.58 23.63 21.46
CA GLU A 32 -14.17 24.02 21.28
C GLU A 32 -13.21 22.83 21.33
N GLU A 33 -13.42 21.85 22.22
CA GLU A 33 -12.61 20.62 22.28
C GLU A 33 -12.83 19.74 21.03
N THR A 34 -14.07 19.63 20.53
CA THR A 34 -14.36 18.84 19.31
C THR A 34 -13.88 19.53 18.01
N LYS A 35 -13.56 20.83 18.06
CA LYS A 35 -13.03 21.57 16.91
C LYS A 35 -11.50 21.56 16.85
N GLN A 36 -10.82 21.17 17.92
CA GLN A 36 -9.36 21.04 17.98
C GLN A 36 -8.82 19.68 17.49
N GLU A 37 -9.66 18.65 17.32
CA GLU A 37 -9.23 17.32 16.85
C GLU A 37 -9.33 17.10 15.32
N LYS A 38 -9.65 18.12 14.52
CA LYS A 38 -9.76 17.97 13.05
C LYS A 38 -9.03 19.01 12.22
N ASP A 39 -7.97 19.60 12.77
CA ASP A 39 -7.01 20.37 12.00
C ASP A 39 -5.61 19.76 12.21
N GLU A 40 -5.39 18.56 11.66
CA GLU A 40 -4.05 18.19 11.20
C GLU A 40 -3.64 19.30 10.21
N LYS A 41 -2.95 20.32 10.72
CA LYS A 41 -2.42 21.43 9.94
C LYS A 41 -1.66 20.85 8.76
N LYS A 42 -2.32 20.80 7.59
CA LYS A 42 -1.67 20.35 6.37
C LYS A 42 -0.44 21.24 6.20
N PRO A 43 0.75 20.64 6.14
CA PRO A 43 1.96 21.42 6.05
C PRO A 43 1.88 22.28 4.77
N PRO A 44 2.42 23.51 4.78
CA PRO A 44 2.25 24.46 3.68
C PRO A 44 2.62 23.81 2.34
N PRO A 45 1.97 24.17 1.22
CA PRO A 45 2.24 23.54 -0.07
C PRO A 45 3.73 23.53 -0.40
N LEU A 46 4.25 22.38 -0.86
CA LEU A 46 5.66 22.27 -1.24
C LEU A 46 5.97 23.19 -2.42
N LYS A 47 7.07 23.93 -2.35
CA LYS A 47 7.59 24.64 -3.52
C LYS A 47 8.02 23.61 -4.56
N GLY A 48 7.89 23.92 -5.86
CA GLY A 48 8.16 22.95 -6.93
C GLY A 48 9.55 22.29 -6.88
N ALA A 49 10.59 22.98 -6.39
CA ALA A 49 11.91 22.39 -6.21
C ALA A 49 11.98 21.40 -5.03
N GLU A 50 11.31 21.69 -3.92
CA GLU A 50 11.23 20.80 -2.75
C GLU A 50 10.35 19.59 -3.05
N PHE A 51 9.23 19.80 -3.74
CA PHE A 51 8.36 18.72 -4.21
C PHE A 51 9.15 17.68 -5.01
N ARG A 52 9.94 18.11 -5.99
CA ARG A 52 10.77 17.19 -6.79
C ARG A 52 11.78 16.40 -5.95
N VAL A 53 12.36 17.00 -4.91
CA VAL A 53 13.27 16.27 -4.04
C VAL A 53 12.52 15.20 -3.26
N TYR A 54 11.38 15.53 -2.67
CA TYR A 54 10.54 14.55 -1.97
C TYR A 54 9.98 13.46 -2.89
N ASN A 55 9.65 13.81 -4.14
CA ASN A 55 9.02 12.91 -5.10
C ASN A 55 10.01 12.01 -5.86
N ARG A 56 11.33 12.23 -5.72
CA ARG A 56 12.35 11.56 -6.54
C ARG A 56 12.29 10.03 -6.48
N LEU A 57 11.92 9.48 -5.31
CA LEU A 57 11.79 8.04 -5.10
C LEU A 57 10.62 7.49 -5.90
N ALA A 58 9.44 8.10 -5.76
CA ALA A 58 8.27 7.75 -6.55
C ALA A 58 8.51 7.88 -8.07
N GLU A 59 9.16 8.94 -8.53
CA GLU A 59 9.45 9.14 -9.96
C GLU A 59 10.38 8.05 -10.52
N ARG A 60 11.43 7.69 -9.78
CA ARG A 60 12.32 6.59 -10.19
C ARG A 60 11.61 5.25 -10.18
N MET A 61 10.81 5.03 -9.14
CA MET A 61 10.04 3.80 -8.98
C MET A 61 9.09 3.60 -10.15
N ASP A 62 8.36 4.66 -10.52
CA ASP A 62 7.39 4.59 -11.61
C ASP A 62 8.04 4.33 -12.98
N VAL A 63 9.30 4.76 -13.20
CA VAL A 63 10.04 4.39 -14.42
C VAL A 63 10.26 2.88 -14.52
N PHE A 64 10.68 2.22 -13.43
CA PHE A 64 10.81 0.77 -13.40
C PHE A 64 9.45 0.08 -13.50
N HIS A 65 8.44 0.59 -12.77
CA HIS A 65 7.09 0.01 -12.76
C HIS A 65 6.41 0.12 -14.12
N ALA A 66 6.61 1.22 -14.86
CA ALA A 66 6.11 1.37 -16.23
C ALA A 66 6.71 0.33 -17.18
N HIS A 67 8.00 -0.01 -17.02
CA HIS A 67 8.63 -1.10 -17.76
C HIS A 67 8.00 -2.45 -17.42
N PHE A 68 7.77 -2.75 -16.14
CA PHE A 68 7.11 -3.99 -15.72
C PHE A 68 5.68 -4.10 -16.23
N ARG A 69 4.88 -3.02 -16.16
CA ARG A 69 3.52 -2.98 -16.75
C ARG A 69 3.55 -3.24 -18.26
N THR A 70 4.53 -2.68 -18.96
CA THR A 70 4.69 -2.89 -20.41
C THR A 70 5.02 -4.35 -20.73
N ALA A 71 6.01 -4.92 -20.03
CA ALA A 71 6.40 -6.32 -20.19
C ALA A 71 5.26 -7.28 -19.84
N TRP A 72 4.57 -7.04 -18.72
CA TRP A 72 3.39 -7.80 -18.30
C TRP A 72 2.31 -7.78 -19.38
N ASN A 73 1.92 -6.60 -19.86
CA ASN A 73 0.87 -6.48 -20.87
C ASN A 73 1.23 -7.18 -22.19
N ALA A 74 2.49 -7.13 -22.59
CA ALA A 74 2.96 -7.83 -23.80
C ALA A 74 2.88 -9.36 -23.67
N LEU A 75 3.24 -9.90 -22.50
CA LEU A 75 3.13 -11.32 -22.18
C LEU A 75 1.68 -11.76 -22.02
N TRP A 76 0.88 -10.97 -21.31
CA TRP A 76 -0.54 -11.20 -21.07
C TRP A 76 -1.33 -11.24 -22.37
N ALA A 77 -1.08 -10.28 -23.28
CA ALA A 77 -1.69 -10.26 -24.60
C ALA A 77 -1.33 -11.50 -25.43
N ALA A 78 -0.07 -11.97 -25.36
CA ALA A 78 0.36 -13.18 -26.04
C ALA A 78 -0.33 -14.43 -25.46
N ALA A 79 -0.42 -14.52 -24.12
CA ALA A 79 -1.10 -15.61 -23.44
C ALA A 79 -2.60 -15.65 -23.76
N CYS A 80 -3.27 -14.49 -23.82
CA CYS A 80 -4.69 -14.39 -24.18
C CYS A 80 -4.99 -14.70 -25.65
N ALA A 81 -4.05 -14.39 -26.56
CA ALA A 81 -4.20 -14.70 -27.99
C ALA A 81 -4.18 -16.21 -28.28
N GLY A 82 -3.63 -17.01 -27.36
CA GLY A 82 -3.52 -18.46 -27.48
C GLY A 82 -2.57 -18.92 -28.58
N ASN A 83 -2.43 -20.24 -28.74
CA ASN A 83 -1.48 -20.86 -29.69
C ASN A 83 -1.89 -20.68 -31.17
N GLY A 84 -3.02 -20.03 -31.46
CA GLY A 84 -3.71 -20.05 -32.77
C GLY A 84 -3.79 -18.74 -33.54
N SER A 85 -3.14 -17.64 -33.08
CA SER A 85 -3.21 -16.36 -33.81
C SER A 85 -2.50 -16.45 -35.18
N LYS A 86 -3.29 -16.75 -36.22
CA LYS A 86 -2.93 -16.63 -37.65
C LYS A 86 -2.87 -15.18 -38.13
N SER A 87 -2.74 -14.20 -37.23
CA SER A 87 -2.55 -12.81 -37.64
C SER A 87 -1.17 -12.67 -38.26
N LYS A 88 -1.12 -12.27 -39.54
CA LYS A 88 0.10 -11.96 -40.32
C LYS A 88 1.03 -10.92 -39.65
N SER A 89 0.62 -10.32 -38.53
CA SER A 89 1.35 -9.29 -37.77
C SER A 89 1.88 -9.77 -36.41
N SER A 90 1.55 -10.98 -35.93
CA SER A 90 1.83 -11.38 -34.54
C SER A 90 2.53 -12.74 -34.35
N SER A 91 3.43 -13.16 -35.26
CA SER A 91 4.22 -14.38 -35.03
C SER A 91 5.38 -14.11 -34.05
N ARG A 92 5.08 -13.68 -32.82
CA ARG A 92 6.08 -13.77 -31.76
C ARG A 92 6.23 -15.27 -31.46
N GLY A 93 7.34 -15.86 -31.88
CA GLY A 93 7.56 -17.31 -31.71
C GLY A 93 7.61 -17.69 -30.23
N GLY A 94 7.24 -18.92 -29.90
CA GLY A 94 7.24 -19.40 -28.51
C GLY A 94 8.56 -19.20 -27.77
N ARG A 95 9.70 -19.33 -28.47
CA ARG A 95 11.03 -19.03 -27.92
C ARG A 95 11.21 -17.58 -27.48
N SER A 96 10.64 -16.61 -28.21
CA SER A 96 10.65 -15.19 -27.80
C SER A 96 9.82 -15.00 -26.55
N ILE A 97 8.61 -15.57 -26.49
CA ILE A 97 7.72 -15.46 -25.32
C ILE A 97 8.38 -16.04 -24.07
N ILE A 98 9.05 -17.19 -24.20
CA ILE A 98 9.82 -17.81 -23.11
C ILE A 98 10.94 -16.88 -22.64
N ASN A 99 11.74 -16.34 -23.56
CA ASN A 99 12.84 -15.44 -23.21
C ASN A 99 12.34 -14.14 -22.57
N ASP A 100 11.28 -13.55 -23.11
CA ASP A 100 10.67 -12.32 -22.59
C ASP A 100 10.13 -12.54 -21.18
N GLY A 101 9.45 -13.67 -20.93
CA GLY A 101 8.94 -14.03 -19.61
C GLY A 101 10.05 -14.28 -18.60
N LEU A 102 11.12 -14.99 -18.99
CA LEU A 102 12.29 -15.21 -18.13
C LEU A 102 13.04 -13.92 -17.81
N ALA A 103 13.16 -13.02 -18.80
CA ALA A 103 13.77 -11.70 -18.60
C ALA A 103 12.93 -10.84 -17.65
N PHE A 104 11.60 -10.85 -17.81
CA PHE A 104 10.67 -10.13 -16.94
C PHE A 104 10.82 -10.56 -15.48
N VAL A 105 10.72 -11.85 -15.17
CA VAL A 105 10.83 -12.33 -13.77
C VAL A 105 12.23 -12.07 -13.18
N ALA A 106 13.30 -12.18 -13.97
CA ALA A 106 14.65 -11.91 -13.49
C ALA A 106 14.87 -10.41 -13.17
N GLN A 107 14.33 -9.52 -14.00
CA GLN A 107 14.45 -8.07 -13.77
C GLN A 107 13.61 -7.62 -12.57
N LEU A 108 12.40 -8.16 -12.42
CA LEU A 108 11.53 -7.87 -11.28
C LEU A 108 12.14 -8.36 -9.96
N GLU A 109 12.73 -9.56 -9.97
CA GLU A 109 13.47 -10.10 -8.82
C GLU A 109 14.67 -9.22 -8.41
N VAL A 110 15.49 -8.76 -9.38
CA VAL A 110 16.62 -7.87 -9.07
C VAL A 110 16.14 -6.55 -8.49
N HIS A 111 15.05 -5.99 -9.01
CA HIS A 111 14.43 -4.78 -8.52
C HIS A 111 13.97 -4.91 -7.06
N HIS A 112 13.16 -5.92 -6.75
CA HIS A 112 12.72 -6.20 -5.38
C HIS A 112 13.90 -6.48 -4.44
N ASN A 113 14.92 -7.20 -4.90
CA ASN A 113 16.11 -7.46 -4.09
C ASN A 113 16.86 -6.17 -3.73
N ILE A 114 16.92 -5.19 -4.63
CA ILE A 114 17.53 -3.89 -4.33
C ILE A 114 16.72 -3.15 -3.27
N GLU A 115 15.40 -3.12 -3.41
CA GLU A 115 14.50 -2.51 -2.42
C GLU A 115 14.64 -3.13 -1.04
N GLU A 116 14.46 -4.45 -0.94
CA GLU A 116 14.49 -5.20 0.30
C GLU A 116 15.87 -5.11 0.99
N THR A 117 16.95 -5.08 0.21
CA THR A 117 18.31 -5.07 0.76
C THR A 117 18.76 -3.66 1.17
N TYR A 118 18.44 -2.64 0.37
CA TYR A 118 19.08 -1.32 0.49
C TYR A 118 18.12 -0.17 0.78
N ILE A 119 16.87 -0.22 0.33
CA ILE A 119 15.95 0.92 0.38
C ILE A 119 14.96 0.77 1.55
N PHE A 120 14.22 -0.34 1.60
CA PHE A 120 13.21 -0.59 2.63
C PHE A 120 13.76 -0.53 4.06
N PRO A 121 14.97 -1.06 4.36
CA PRO A 121 15.53 -0.93 5.71
C PRO A 121 15.78 0.52 6.14
N ILE A 122 16.00 1.44 5.20
CA ILE A 122 16.15 2.87 5.49
C ILE A 122 14.77 3.48 5.77
N LEU A 123 13.79 3.19 4.92
CA LEU A 123 12.42 3.70 5.05
C LEU A 123 11.74 3.21 6.33
N ALA A 124 11.92 1.94 6.67
CA ALA A 124 11.38 1.29 7.87
C ALA A 124 11.80 1.97 9.18
N ARG A 125 12.87 2.77 9.20
CA ARG A 125 13.29 3.54 10.38
C ARG A 125 12.23 4.55 10.84
N ARG A 126 11.37 5.02 9.93
CA ARG A 126 10.39 6.07 10.22
C ARG A 126 9.01 5.82 9.62
N MET A 127 8.91 4.97 8.61
CA MET A 127 7.66 4.71 7.89
C MET A 127 7.11 3.33 8.30
N PRO A 128 5.99 3.28 9.04
CA PRO A 128 5.35 2.02 9.43
C PRO A 128 5.00 1.12 8.25
N GLU A 129 4.76 1.70 7.07
CA GLU A 129 4.48 1.01 5.81
C GLU A 129 5.62 0.13 5.32
N PHE A 130 6.83 0.25 5.90
CA PHE A 130 8.01 -0.58 5.59
C PHE A 130 8.55 -1.35 6.80
N GLN A 131 7.93 -1.21 7.97
CA GLN A 131 8.36 -1.93 9.18
C GLN A 131 7.91 -3.38 9.11
N ASP A 132 8.88 -4.29 9.22
CA ASP A 132 8.59 -5.69 9.50
C ASP A 132 8.30 -5.84 11.00
N ASP A 133 7.15 -6.44 11.34
CA ASP A 133 6.80 -6.68 12.74
C ASP A 133 7.55 -7.88 13.33
N GLY A 134 8.34 -8.60 12.50
CA GLY A 134 9.19 -9.73 12.88
C GLY A 134 8.42 -10.92 13.44
N LYS A 135 7.08 -10.85 13.43
CA LYS A 135 6.17 -11.81 14.04
C LYS A 135 5.25 -12.44 13.00
N GLY A 136 5.42 -12.11 11.72
CA GLY A 136 4.54 -12.57 10.65
C GLY A 136 3.09 -12.15 10.87
N GLY A 137 2.87 -11.09 11.67
CA GLY A 137 1.56 -10.59 11.99
C GLY A 137 0.96 -9.86 10.78
N LYS A 138 -0.36 -9.65 10.80
CA LYS A 138 -1.09 -8.87 9.78
C LYS A 138 -0.63 -7.39 9.65
N LYS A 139 0.42 -6.98 10.39
CA LYS A 139 1.03 -5.64 10.41
C LYS A 139 2.47 -5.62 9.90
N ALA A 140 3.03 -6.71 9.38
CA ALA A 140 4.14 -6.56 8.45
C ALA A 140 3.65 -5.65 7.32
N ALA A 141 4.35 -4.52 7.15
CA ALA A 141 4.25 -3.60 6.03
C ALA A 141 3.65 -4.27 4.78
N GLU A 142 2.43 -3.86 4.39
CA GLU A 142 1.66 -4.45 3.28
C GLU A 142 2.53 -4.72 2.03
N LEU A 143 3.44 -3.79 1.72
CA LEU A 143 4.41 -3.90 0.62
C LEU A 143 5.34 -5.13 0.75
N LEU A 144 5.85 -5.42 1.95
CA LEU A 144 6.69 -6.61 2.19
C LEU A 144 5.89 -7.91 2.03
N ARG A 145 4.60 -7.91 2.38
CA ARG A 145 3.74 -9.08 2.14
C ARG A 145 3.54 -9.29 0.64
N GLN A 146 3.27 -8.22 -0.09
CA GLN A 146 3.12 -8.25 -1.53
C GLN A 146 4.39 -8.76 -2.23
N HIS A 147 5.59 -8.32 -1.80
CA HIS A 147 6.85 -8.86 -2.33
C HIS A 147 6.92 -10.39 -2.19
N ARG A 148 6.59 -10.94 -1.01
CA ARG A 148 6.61 -12.40 -0.79
C ARG A 148 5.65 -13.14 -1.74
N GLU A 149 4.43 -12.65 -1.87
CA GLU A 149 3.42 -13.23 -2.78
C GLU A 149 3.86 -13.13 -4.25
N ILE A 150 4.47 -12.00 -4.64
CA ILE A 150 5.01 -11.81 -5.99
C ILE A 150 6.20 -12.73 -6.25
N HIS A 151 7.14 -12.88 -5.31
CA HIS A 151 8.29 -13.79 -5.42
C HIS A 151 7.83 -15.25 -5.59
N GLU A 152 6.81 -15.68 -4.85
CA GLU A 152 6.22 -17.02 -5.00
C GLU A 152 5.61 -17.20 -6.40
N GLY A 153 4.83 -16.22 -6.88
CA GLY A 153 4.26 -16.21 -8.23
C GLY A 153 5.30 -16.22 -9.34
N MET A 154 6.37 -15.42 -9.17
CA MET A 154 7.51 -15.38 -10.09
C MET A 154 8.22 -16.72 -10.18
N GLU A 155 8.42 -17.44 -9.07
CA GLU A 155 9.07 -18.75 -9.07
C GLU A 155 8.24 -19.79 -9.83
N GLY A 156 6.91 -19.80 -9.64
CA GLY A 156 6.01 -20.67 -10.40
C GLY A 156 6.09 -20.43 -11.90
N MET A 157 5.98 -19.17 -12.33
CA MET A 157 6.10 -18.77 -13.74
C MET A 157 7.49 -19.11 -14.31
N ARG A 158 8.56 -18.83 -13.56
CA ARG A 158 9.95 -19.10 -13.95
C ARG A 158 10.20 -20.58 -14.17
N LYS A 159 9.75 -21.43 -13.26
CA LYS A 159 9.89 -22.88 -13.35
C LYS A 159 9.23 -23.43 -14.61
N TYR A 160 7.99 -23.00 -14.88
CA TYR A 160 7.27 -23.38 -16.10
C TYR A 160 8.03 -22.95 -17.37
N LEU A 161 8.42 -21.68 -17.46
CA LEU A 161 9.12 -21.16 -18.65
C LEU A 161 10.50 -21.82 -18.87
N ARG A 162 11.23 -22.17 -17.79
CA ARG A 162 12.49 -22.92 -17.90
C ARG A 162 12.26 -24.32 -18.44
N SER A 163 11.25 -25.03 -17.93
CA SER A 163 10.87 -26.35 -18.43
C SER A 163 10.52 -26.32 -19.92
N CYS A 164 9.79 -25.29 -20.38
CA CYS A 164 9.54 -25.08 -21.81
C CYS A 164 10.80 -24.78 -22.62
N ARG A 165 11.70 -23.94 -22.07
CA ARG A 165 12.97 -23.59 -22.71
C ARG A 165 13.87 -24.81 -22.91
N ASP A 166 13.90 -25.69 -21.91
CA ASP A 166 14.78 -26.84 -21.83
C ASP A 166 14.20 -28.05 -22.58
N GLY A 167 12.97 -27.93 -23.10
CA GLY A 167 12.32 -28.93 -23.95
C GLY A 167 11.63 -30.06 -23.18
N GLU A 168 11.43 -29.91 -21.88
CA GLU A 168 10.76 -30.89 -21.02
C GLU A 168 9.25 -30.90 -21.23
N GLN A 169 8.66 -29.77 -21.63
CA GLN A 169 7.26 -29.63 -22.01
C GLN A 169 7.07 -28.54 -23.07
N ASP A 170 6.00 -28.61 -23.84
CA ASP A 170 5.67 -27.58 -24.82
C ASP A 170 5.12 -26.31 -24.14
N LEU A 171 5.30 -25.17 -24.81
CA LEU A 171 4.70 -23.91 -24.36
C LEU A 171 3.19 -23.90 -24.65
N ASP A 172 2.41 -24.03 -23.59
CA ASP A 172 0.98 -23.80 -23.56
C ASP A 172 0.64 -22.38 -23.06
N MET A 173 -0.09 -21.62 -23.86
CA MET A 173 -0.45 -20.23 -23.51
C MET A 173 -1.50 -20.16 -22.40
N ALA A 174 -2.36 -21.16 -22.25
CA ALA A 174 -3.33 -21.20 -21.16
C ALA A 174 -2.63 -21.38 -19.80
N THR A 175 -1.62 -22.25 -19.76
CA THR A 175 -0.76 -22.44 -18.59
C THR A 175 0.03 -21.17 -18.28
N LEU A 176 0.62 -20.51 -19.29
CA LEU A 176 1.29 -19.22 -19.09
C LEU A 176 0.33 -18.17 -18.50
N LYS A 177 -0.90 -18.08 -19.04
CA LYS A 177 -1.93 -17.17 -18.54
C LYS A 177 -2.26 -17.45 -17.08
N SER A 178 -2.48 -18.71 -16.72
CA SER A 178 -2.77 -19.10 -15.34
C SER A 178 -1.62 -18.76 -14.38
N GLN A 179 -0.36 -18.98 -14.81
CA GLN A 179 0.81 -18.59 -14.02
C GLN A 179 0.84 -17.08 -13.75
N MET A 180 0.45 -16.25 -14.72
CA MET A 180 0.33 -14.80 -14.54
C MET A 180 -0.88 -14.42 -13.67
N GLU A 181 -2.03 -15.09 -13.83
CA GLU A 181 -3.26 -14.79 -13.05
C GLU A 181 -3.06 -14.94 -11.55
N ASN A 182 -2.27 -15.91 -11.12
CA ASN A 182 -2.09 -16.26 -9.71
C ASN A 182 -1.55 -15.11 -8.84
N TRP A 183 -0.83 -14.15 -9.42
CA TRP A 183 -0.19 -13.06 -8.68
C TRP A 183 -0.36 -11.68 -9.36
N GLY A 184 -1.01 -11.62 -10.52
CA GLY A 184 -1.17 -10.37 -11.28
C GLY A 184 -1.87 -9.26 -10.49
N THR A 185 -2.96 -9.57 -9.78
CA THR A 185 -3.65 -8.56 -8.95
C THR A 185 -2.73 -7.98 -7.87
N VAL A 186 -1.91 -8.83 -7.25
CA VAL A 186 -0.96 -8.42 -6.21
C VAL A 186 0.14 -7.55 -6.81
N LEU A 187 0.72 -7.94 -7.95
CA LEU A 187 1.71 -7.13 -8.67
C LEU A 187 1.14 -5.74 -9.01
N TRP A 188 0.00 -5.65 -9.67
CA TRP A 188 -0.56 -4.36 -10.08
C TRP A 188 -0.86 -3.45 -8.88
N THR A 189 -1.42 -4.03 -7.81
CA THR A 189 -1.68 -3.31 -6.56
C THR A 189 -0.37 -2.79 -5.95
N HIS A 190 0.66 -3.63 -5.90
CA HIS A 190 1.98 -3.28 -5.39
C HIS A 190 2.61 -2.12 -6.16
N LEU A 191 2.64 -2.21 -7.49
CA LEU A 191 3.23 -1.18 -8.35
C LEU A 191 2.58 0.20 -8.17
N ASP A 192 1.30 0.26 -7.83
CA ASP A 192 0.58 1.52 -7.55
C ASP A 192 0.80 2.00 -6.12
N GLN A 193 0.66 1.10 -5.14
CA GLN A 193 0.74 1.43 -3.72
C GLN A 193 2.14 1.92 -3.33
N GLU A 194 3.19 1.30 -3.87
CA GLU A 194 4.55 1.71 -3.55
C GLU A 194 4.84 3.13 -4.06
N VAL A 195 4.49 3.44 -5.32
CA VAL A 195 4.66 4.79 -5.89
C VAL A 195 3.88 5.82 -5.07
N ALA A 196 2.65 5.51 -4.67
CA ALA A 196 1.87 6.39 -3.80
C ALA A 196 2.52 6.59 -2.42
N THR A 197 3.07 5.52 -1.85
CA THR A 197 3.72 5.52 -0.52
C THR A 197 5.02 6.33 -0.54
N LEU A 198 5.77 6.26 -1.64
CA LEU A 198 7.00 7.03 -1.89
C LEU A 198 6.74 8.45 -2.41
N GLY A 199 5.48 8.83 -2.57
CA GLY A 199 5.08 10.14 -3.09
C GLY A 199 5.44 11.28 -2.14
N ALA A 200 5.66 12.47 -2.69
CA ALA A 200 6.19 13.62 -1.94
C ALA A 200 5.41 13.96 -0.65
N GLU A 201 4.07 13.92 -0.72
CA GLU A 201 3.21 14.25 0.42
C GLU A 201 3.26 13.20 1.54
N ASN A 202 3.57 11.95 1.23
CA ASN A 202 3.77 10.94 2.27
C ASN A 202 5.19 11.03 2.84
N MET A 203 6.20 11.17 1.96
CA MET A 203 7.60 11.25 2.38
C MET A 203 7.89 12.43 3.31
N ARG A 204 7.31 13.61 3.04
CA ARG A 204 7.49 14.82 3.87
C ARG A 204 6.94 14.71 5.30
N LYS A 205 6.11 13.69 5.60
CA LYS A 205 5.60 13.45 6.95
C LYS A 205 6.69 12.88 7.87
N TYR A 206 7.68 12.19 7.29
CA TYR A 206 8.66 11.40 8.03
C TYR A 206 10.11 11.87 7.82
N TRP A 207 10.37 12.61 6.75
CA TRP A 207 11.71 12.97 6.32
C TRP A 207 11.84 14.46 6.00
N THR A 208 13.02 15.01 6.25
CA THR A 208 13.42 16.32 5.74
C THR A 208 13.98 16.22 4.32
N VAL A 209 14.03 17.35 3.61
CA VAL A 209 14.59 17.42 2.24
C VAL A 209 16.03 16.92 2.20
N GLU A 210 16.85 17.31 3.18
CA GLU A 210 18.27 16.93 3.29
C GLU A 210 18.45 15.43 3.50
N GLU A 211 17.54 14.78 4.24
CA GLU A 211 17.57 13.34 4.46
C GLU A 211 17.15 12.57 3.21
N ILE A 212 16.10 13.00 2.50
CA ILE A 212 15.70 12.38 1.23
C ILE A 212 16.81 12.44 0.18
N ARG A 213 17.60 13.52 0.15
CA ARG A 213 18.77 13.62 -0.75
C ARG A 213 19.83 12.55 -0.49
N ARG A 214 19.91 12.04 0.74
CA ARG A 214 20.89 11.02 1.16
C ARG A 214 20.40 9.59 0.97
N ILE A 215 19.12 9.38 0.67
CA ILE A 215 18.61 8.05 0.34
C ILE A 215 19.23 7.61 -1.01
N PRO A 216 19.84 6.42 -1.09
CA PRO A 216 20.37 5.87 -2.34
C PRO A 216 19.29 5.72 -3.42
N MET A 217 19.66 5.90 -4.69
CA MET A 217 18.79 5.85 -5.87
C MET A 217 19.46 5.15 -7.05
#